data_AF-A0A963S8A8-F1
#
_entry.id   AF-A0A963S8A8-F1
#
_cell.length_a   1.000
_cell.length_b   1.000
_cell.length_c   1.000
_cell.angle_alpha   90.00
_cell.angle_beta   90.00
_cell.angle_gamma   90.00
#
_symmetry.space_group_name_H-M   'P 1'
#
loop_
_entity.id
_entity.type
_entity.pdbx_description
1 polymer ?
#
loop_
_entity_poly.entity_id
_entity_poly.type
_entity_poly.pdbx_seq_one_letter_code
_entity_poly.pdbx_strand_id
1 'polypeptide(L)'
;SRLQEIVGHRAGGHLRMFVREIMPELVENAVPLYLVLDDLSGSALVSNIAWSMWDPSLMLDRRANMNDEEFEEMMAGRANVCWGLAEGNSGLTFRRDVSEVAAADAGELRNPADPLGWHDFAENEGYGFRRARRMDMWRDASSGVLTIDAAFQDSAKKKDGTRTAIHEYLLRVTADPDTLEVLSLEPEPRILPFPECPGAVANSQRLIGSSLADIRDEVLRQLRGPEGCTHLNDAMRALADVPELVKSF
;
A
#
# COMPACT_ATOMS: atom_id res chain seq x y z
N SER A 1 13.10 23.98 -6.04
CA SER A 1 12.83 22.57 -5.67
C SER A 1 12.79 21.74 -6.94
N ARG A 2 13.44 20.57 -6.96
CA ARG A 2 13.44 19.63 -8.11
C ARG A 2 12.08 18.93 -8.33
N LEU A 3 11.11 19.15 -7.44
CA LEU A 3 9.74 18.60 -7.55
C LEU A 3 9.04 18.91 -8.87
N GLN A 4 9.31 20.07 -9.48
CA GLN A 4 8.73 20.43 -10.79
C GLN A 4 9.16 19.47 -11.91
N GLU A 5 10.32 18.81 -11.79
CA GLU A 5 10.80 17.82 -12.78
C GLU A 5 9.93 16.55 -12.81
N ILE A 6 9.12 16.29 -11.77
CA ILE A 6 8.19 15.14 -11.73
C ILE A 6 6.96 15.39 -12.62
N VAL A 7 6.59 16.64 -12.86
CA VAL A 7 5.39 16.97 -13.65
C VAL A 7 5.53 16.41 -15.08
N GLY A 8 4.51 15.70 -15.55
CA GLY A 8 4.50 15.04 -16.86
C GLY A 8 5.06 13.62 -16.87
N HIS A 9 5.65 13.14 -15.77
CA HIS A 9 6.11 11.76 -15.66
C HIS A 9 4.96 10.82 -15.28
N ARG A 10 5.01 9.59 -15.81
CA ARG A 10 4.01 8.57 -15.54
C ARG A 10 4.15 8.03 -14.11
N ALA A 11 3.07 8.11 -13.33
CA ALA A 11 2.96 7.40 -12.06
C ALA A 11 3.02 5.87 -12.27
N GLY A 12 3.70 5.15 -11.39
CA GLY A 12 3.91 3.70 -11.47
C GLY A 12 5.35 3.29 -11.18
N GLY A 13 5.75 2.08 -11.56
CA GLY A 13 7.07 1.51 -11.23
C GLY A 13 8.27 2.38 -11.66
N HIS A 14 8.15 3.12 -12.77
CA HIS A 14 9.21 4.01 -13.27
C HIS A 14 9.44 5.24 -12.37
N LEU A 15 8.39 5.76 -11.73
CA LEU A 15 8.49 6.97 -10.92
C LEU A 15 9.44 6.80 -9.73
N ARG A 16 9.50 5.62 -9.09
CA ARG A 16 10.44 5.36 -7.99
C ARG A 16 11.90 5.50 -8.43
N MET A 17 12.24 4.96 -9.59
CA MET A 17 13.59 5.07 -10.15
C MET A 17 13.92 6.52 -10.47
N PHE A 18 12.97 7.22 -11.11
CA PHE A 18 13.13 8.64 -11.44
C PHE A 18 13.36 9.50 -10.19
N VAL A 19 12.54 9.35 -9.15
CA VAL A 19 12.70 10.09 -7.88
C VAL A 19 14.05 9.78 -7.23
N ARG A 20 14.50 8.51 -7.23
CA ARG A 20 15.84 8.13 -6.72
C ARG A 20 16.98 8.78 -7.51
N GLU A 21 16.81 8.99 -8.81
CA GLU A 21 17.80 9.64 -9.67
C GLU A 21 17.86 11.16 -9.45
N ILE A 22 16.70 11.82 -9.36
CA ILE A 22 16.63 13.27 -9.28
C ILE A 22 16.66 13.82 -7.84
N MET A 23 16.29 13.03 -6.86
CA MET A 23 16.27 13.46 -5.46
C MET A 23 16.72 12.31 -4.53
N PRO A 24 17.94 11.76 -4.73
CA PRO A 24 18.45 10.66 -3.91
C PRO A 24 18.47 10.99 -2.41
N GLU A 25 18.68 12.27 -2.08
CA GLU A 25 18.73 12.77 -0.71
C GLU A 25 17.43 12.53 0.06
N LEU A 26 16.29 12.42 -0.62
CA LEU A 26 15.01 12.12 0.04
C LEU A 26 15.00 10.69 0.59
N VAL A 27 15.67 9.75 -0.10
CA VAL A 27 15.80 8.36 0.36
C VAL A 27 16.92 8.24 1.38
N GLU A 28 18.10 8.81 1.09
CA GLU A 28 19.29 8.71 1.95
C GLU A 28 19.05 9.28 3.35
N ASN A 29 18.23 10.33 3.46
CA ASN A 29 17.93 10.98 4.73
C ASN A 29 16.55 10.61 5.27
N ALA A 30 15.87 9.59 4.72
CA ALA A 30 14.54 9.16 5.14
C ALA A 30 13.52 10.33 5.21
N VAL A 31 13.59 11.26 4.25
CA VAL A 31 12.73 12.44 4.24
C VAL A 31 11.28 11.99 3.95
N PRO A 32 10.30 12.28 4.83
CA PRO A 32 8.93 11.77 4.68
C PRO A 32 8.23 12.11 3.35
N LEU A 33 8.69 13.18 2.69
CA LEU A 33 8.22 13.54 1.34
C LEU A 33 8.44 12.42 0.32
N TYR A 34 9.49 11.60 0.46
CA TYR A 34 9.74 10.47 -0.43
C TYR A 34 8.56 9.49 -0.43
N LEU A 35 8.00 9.17 0.73
CA LEU A 35 6.89 8.22 0.84
C LEU A 35 5.64 8.71 0.10
N VAL A 36 5.33 10.02 0.20
CA VAL A 36 4.21 10.62 -0.53
C VAL A 36 4.39 10.50 -2.05
N LEU A 37 5.63 10.67 -2.54
CA LEU A 37 5.95 10.49 -3.96
C LEU A 37 5.93 9.01 -4.38
N ASP A 38 6.46 8.11 -3.54
CA ASP A 38 6.47 6.67 -3.76
C ASP A 38 5.05 6.08 -3.80
N ASP A 39 4.12 6.67 -3.04
CA ASP A 39 2.72 6.27 -3.03
C ASP A 39 1.99 6.51 -4.35
N LEU A 40 2.44 7.47 -5.17
CA LEU A 40 1.92 7.62 -6.53
C LEU A 40 2.19 6.37 -7.36
N SER A 41 3.35 5.72 -7.16
CA SER A 41 3.70 4.48 -7.87
C SER A 41 2.79 3.32 -7.50
N GLY A 42 2.54 3.12 -6.20
CA GLY A 42 1.68 2.04 -5.75
C GLY A 42 0.19 2.33 -5.98
N SER A 43 -0.25 3.58 -5.81
CA SER A 43 -1.64 3.97 -6.07
C SER A 43 -2.01 3.79 -7.55
N ALA A 44 -1.11 4.11 -8.48
CA ALA A 44 -1.34 3.95 -9.91
C ALA A 44 -1.66 2.50 -10.32
N LEU A 45 -1.12 1.50 -9.61
CA LEU A 45 -1.34 0.08 -9.89
C LEU A 45 -2.81 -0.35 -9.75
N VAL A 46 -3.48 0.17 -8.72
CA VAL A 46 -4.83 -0.24 -8.29
C VAL A 46 -5.89 0.82 -8.59
N SER A 47 -5.52 2.09 -8.74
CA SER A 47 -6.44 3.22 -8.91
C SER A 47 -7.47 3.07 -10.04
N ASN A 48 -7.19 2.27 -11.07
CA ASN A 48 -8.13 2.01 -12.16
C ASN A 48 -9.45 1.38 -11.68
N ILE A 49 -9.46 0.73 -10.51
CA ILE A 49 -10.70 0.21 -9.90
C ILE A 49 -11.70 1.31 -9.56
N ALA A 50 -11.26 2.57 -9.40
CA ALA A 50 -12.15 3.70 -9.13
C ALA A 50 -13.15 3.92 -10.27
N TRP A 51 -12.78 3.64 -11.53
CA TRP A 51 -13.70 3.69 -12.67
C TRP A 51 -14.83 2.68 -12.51
N SER A 52 -14.48 1.44 -12.14
CA SER A 52 -15.41 0.34 -11.90
C SER A 52 -16.38 0.62 -10.75
N MET A 53 -15.88 1.19 -9.66
CA MET A 53 -16.67 1.44 -8.45
C MET A 53 -17.61 2.63 -8.61
N TRP A 54 -17.18 3.64 -9.37
CA TRP A 54 -18.04 4.77 -9.68
C TRP A 54 -19.09 4.40 -10.73
N ASP A 55 -18.70 3.69 -11.80
CA ASP A 55 -19.62 3.27 -12.84
C ASP A 55 -19.48 1.78 -13.16
N PRO A 56 -20.29 0.92 -12.53
CA PRO A 56 -20.25 -0.52 -12.77
C PRO A 56 -20.51 -0.91 -14.24
N SER A 57 -21.22 -0.07 -15.01
CA SER A 57 -21.47 -0.35 -16.43
C SER A 57 -20.19 -0.39 -17.26
N LEU A 58 -19.18 0.43 -16.93
CA LEU A 58 -17.88 0.43 -17.62
C LEU A 58 -17.18 -0.93 -17.52
N MET A 59 -17.39 -1.66 -16.42
CA MET A 59 -16.86 -3.02 -16.28
C MET A 59 -17.67 -4.04 -17.05
N LEU A 60 -19.00 -3.94 -17.02
CA LEU A 60 -19.88 -4.82 -17.77
C LEU A 60 -19.57 -4.72 -19.27
N ASP A 61 -19.41 -3.50 -19.78
CA ASP A 61 -19.04 -3.24 -21.16
C ASP A 61 -17.65 -3.79 -21.50
N ARG A 62 -16.66 -3.55 -20.63
CA ARG A 62 -15.30 -4.08 -20.85
C ARG A 62 -15.26 -5.60 -20.86
N ARG A 63 -16.05 -6.26 -20.00
CA ARG A 63 -16.16 -7.73 -19.97
C ARG A 63 -16.91 -8.28 -21.17
N ALA A 64 -18.01 -7.65 -21.57
CA ALA A 64 -18.80 -8.07 -22.72
C ALA A 64 -18.00 -8.00 -24.03
N ASN A 65 -17.03 -7.07 -24.10
CA ASN A 65 -16.19 -6.86 -25.27
C ASN A 65 -14.83 -7.58 -25.20
N MET A 66 -14.51 -8.29 -24.12
CA MET A 66 -13.24 -9.00 -23.96
C MET A 66 -13.45 -10.49 -24.20
N ASN A 67 -12.72 -11.06 -25.15
CA ASN A 67 -12.74 -12.50 -25.38
C ASN A 67 -11.85 -13.24 -24.36
N ASP A 68 -11.91 -14.57 -24.36
CA ASP A 68 -11.18 -15.39 -23.40
C ASP A 68 -9.66 -15.32 -23.59
N GLU A 69 -9.16 -15.25 -24.82
CA GLU A 69 -7.73 -15.12 -25.14
C GLU A 69 -7.16 -13.79 -24.64
N GLU A 70 -7.87 -12.67 -24.87
CA GLU A 70 -7.50 -11.34 -24.36
C GLU A 70 -7.49 -11.29 -22.83
N PHE A 71 -8.45 -11.96 -22.18
CA PHE A 71 -8.50 -12.06 -20.73
C PHE A 71 -7.34 -12.88 -20.18
N GLU A 72 -7.05 -14.03 -20.80
CA GLU A 72 -5.92 -14.89 -20.43
C GLU A 72 -4.59 -14.16 -20.60
N GLU A 73 -4.37 -13.45 -21.71
CA GLU A 73 -3.17 -12.63 -21.93
C GLU A 73 -3.04 -11.53 -20.86
N MET A 74 -4.14 -10.83 -20.56
CA MET A 74 -4.15 -9.81 -19.51
C MET A 74 -3.80 -10.39 -18.13
N MET A 75 -4.32 -11.57 -17.78
CA MET A 75 -4.03 -12.21 -16.49
C MET A 75 -2.64 -12.84 -16.45
N ALA A 76 -2.15 -13.41 -17.55
CA ALA A 76 -0.79 -13.90 -17.68
C ALA A 76 0.23 -12.78 -17.42
N GLY A 77 -0.02 -11.56 -17.92
CA GLY A 77 0.80 -10.39 -17.62
C GLY A 77 0.82 -9.96 -16.14
N ARG A 78 -0.07 -10.52 -15.30
CA ARG A 78 -0.17 -10.26 -13.86
C ARG A 78 0.32 -11.43 -13.01
N ALA A 79 0.66 -12.56 -13.64
CA ALA A 79 1.13 -13.74 -12.93
C ALA A 79 2.36 -13.43 -12.09
N ASN A 80 2.35 -13.92 -10.86
CA ASN A 80 3.43 -13.79 -9.89
C ASN A 80 3.81 -12.34 -9.52
N VAL A 81 2.94 -11.35 -9.80
CA VAL A 81 3.13 -9.97 -9.33
C VAL A 81 3.07 -9.89 -7.81
N CYS A 82 2.23 -10.69 -7.18
CA CYS A 82 2.10 -10.83 -5.74
C CYS A 82 1.57 -12.22 -5.37
N TRP A 83 1.56 -12.56 -4.09
CA TRP A 83 1.02 -13.82 -3.56
C TRP A 83 -0.38 -14.12 -4.07
N GLY A 84 -1.31 -13.16 -4.01
CA GLY A 84 -2.69 -13.37 -4.48
C GLY A 84 -2.81 -13.64 -5.99
N LEU A 85 -1.77 -13.28 -6.75
CA LEU A 85 -1.64 -13.49 -8.19
C LEU A 85 -0.57 -14.53 -8.52
N ALA A 86 -0.17 -15.37 -7.55
CA ALA A 86 0.71 -16.49 -7.82
C ALA A 86 0.02 -17.50 -8.75
N GLU A 87 0.80 -18.22 -9.54
CA GLU A 87 0.28 -19.32 -10.36
C GLU A 87 -0.54 -20.31 -9.51
N GLY A 88 -1.73 -20.64 -9.99
CA GLY A 88 -2.68 -21.50 -9.29
C GLY A 88 -3.63 -20.79 -8.31
N ASN A 89 -3.38 -19.53 -7.95
CA ASN A 89 -4.28 -18.78 -7.06
C ASN A 89 -5.46 -18.17 -7.81
N SER A 90 -6.55 -17.93 -7.07
CA SER A 90 -7.79 -17.40 -7.61
C SER A 90 -7.63 -16.04 -8.30
N GLY A 91 -6.65 -15.21 -7.89
CA GLY A 91 -6.42 -13.91 -8.51
C GLY A 91 -6.10 -13.95 -10.02
N LEU A 92 -5.66 -15.10 -10.56
CA LEU A 92 -5.38 -15.29 -11.99
C LEU A 92 -6.49 -16.01 -12.76
N THR A 93 -7.29 -16.83 -12.08
CA THR A 93 -8.27 -17.72 -12.72
C THR A 93 -9.71 -17.29 -12.48
N PHE A 94 -9.93 -16.42 -11.50
CA PHE A 94 -11.26 -16.11 -11.00
C PHE A 94 -11.83 -14.87 -11.68
N ARG A 95 -12.90 -15.06 -12.46
CA ARG A 95 -13.67 -13.98 -13.10
C ARG A 95 -14.66 -13.34 -12.12
N ARG A 96 -14.20 -12.97 -10.93
CA ARG A 96 -15.05 -12.36 -9.91
C ARG A 96 -15.55 -11.01 -10.38
N ASP A 97 -16.81 -10.65 -10.14
CA ASP A 97 -17.27 -9.27 -10.30
C ASP A 97 -16.37 -8.34 -9.47
N VAL A 98 -15.94 -7.20 -10.03
CA VAL A 98 -15.08 -6.26 -9.32
C VAL A 98 -15.78 -5.74 -8.06
N SER A 99 -17.11 -5.66 -8.08
CA SER A 99 -17.92 -5.33 -6.90
C SER A 99 -17.81 -6.37 -5.77
N GLU A 100 -17.44 -7.63 -6.07
CA GLU A 100 -17.14 -8.64 -5.05
C GLU A 100 -15.68 -8.58 -4.58
N VAL A 101 -14.77 -8.05 -5.40
CA VAL A 101 -13.35 -7.86 -5.05
C VAL A 101 -13.16 -6.68 -4.10
N ALA A 102 -14.03 -5.67 -4.20
CA ALA A 102 -14.06 -4.48 -3.37
C ALA A 102 -15.48 -4.27 -2.86
N ALA A 103 -15.93 -5.17 -1.99
CA ALA A 103 -17.28 -5.16 -1.42
C ALA A 103 -17.34 -4.54 -0.01
N ALA A 104 -16.18 -4.40 0.65
CA ALA A 104 -16.10 -3.96 2.03
C ALA A 104 -16.23 -2.44 2.13
N ASP A 105 -17.09 -1.98 3.03
CA ASP A 105 -17.16 -0.56 3.40
C ASP A 105 -15.77 -0.10 3.90
N ALA A 106 -15.28 1.02 3.38
CA ALA A 106 -14.01 1.59 3.80
C ALA A 106 -14.06 2.25 5.18
N GLY A 107 -15.27 2.49 5.70
CA GLY A 107 -15.50 3.21 6.94
C GLY A 107 -15.07 4.68 6.89
N GLU A 108 -15.31 5.38 8.00
CA GLU A 108 -14.71 6.68 8.27
C GLU A 108 -13.39 6.46 9.03
N LEU A 109 -12.28 6.94 8.45
CA LEU A 109 -10.95 6.80 9.04
C LEU A 109 -10.70 7.84 10.14
N ARG A 110 -11.36 9.00 10.07
CA ARG A 110 -11.22 10.09 11.04
C ARG A 110 -12.02 9.77 12.29
N ASN A 111 -11.31 9.58 13.41
CA ASN A 111 -11.94 9.39 14.70
C ASN A 111 -12.29 10.76 15.31
N PRO A 112 -13.56 11.08 15.62
CA PRO A 112 -13.92 12.35 16.23
C PRO A 112 -13.28 12.59 17.60
N ALA A 113 -12.90 11.52 18.31
CA ALA A 113 -12.18 11.62 19.59
C ALA A 113 -10.68 11.88 19.43
N ASP A 114 -10.15 11.81 18.20
CA ASP A 114 -8.77 12.10 17.86
C ASP A 114 -8.71 13.03 16.62
N PRO A 115 -8.92 14.34 16.81
CA PRO A 115 -8.92 15.31 15.72
C PRO A 115 -7.54 15.53 15.09
N LEU A 116 -6.46 15.01 15.68
CA LEU A 116 -5.09 15.13 15.16
C LEU A 116 -4.62 13.87 14.43
N GLY A 117 -5.32 12.73 14.59
CA GLY A 117 -4.95 11.45 13.99
C GLY A 117 -4.95 11.43 12.46
N TRP A 118 -5.62 12.38 11.82
CA TRP A 118 -5.59 12.56 10.36
C TRP A 118 -5.64 14.04 10.00
N HIS A 119 -4.91 14.40 8.95
CA HIS A 119 -5.09 15.68 8.26
C HIS A 119 -6.43 15.70 7.49
N ASP A 120 -6.86 16.89 7.08
CA ASP A 120 -8.06 17.05 6.26
C ASP A 120 -7.93 16.27 4.94
N PHE A 121 -8.91 15.41 4.67
CA PHE A 121 -8.95 14.68 3.41
C PHE A 121 -9.37 15.59 2.27
N ALA A 122 -8.63 15.51 1.16
CA ALA A 122 -9.02 16.16 -0.07
C ALA A 122 -10.35 15.58 -0.57
N GLU A 123 -11.33 16.45 -0.76
CA GLU A 123 -12.59 16.12 -1.41
C GLU A 123 -12.48 16.34 -2.92
N ASN A 124 -13.06 15.42 -3.70
CA ASN A 124 -13.10 15.52 -5.13
C ASN A 124 -14.46 15.10 -5.68
N GLU A 125 -14.93 15.81 -6.70
CA GLU A 125 -16.11 15.40 -7.47
C GLU A 125 -15.76 14.22 -8.38
N GLY A 126 -16.74 13.34 -8.61
CA GLY A 126 -16.57 12.20 -9.52
C GLY A 126 -15.73 11.04 -8.96
N TYR A 127 -15.09 10.31 -9.89
CA TYR A 127 -14.20 9.19 -9.62
C TYR A 127 -13.08 9.58 -8.65
N GLY A 128 -12.80 8.74 -7.64
CA GLY A 128 -11.73 9.02 -6.70
C GLY A 128 -11.12 7.76 -6.12
N PHE A 129 -9.80 7.67 -6.17
CA PHE A 129 -9.02 6.66 -5.46
C PHE A 129 -8.26 7.33 -4.31
N ARG A 130 -8.19 6.67 -3.16
CA ARG A 130 -7.47 7.15 -1.98
C ARG A 130 -6.62 6.02 -1.44
N ARG A 131 -5.34 6.30 -1.33
CA ARG A 131 -4.41 5.59 -0.45
C ARG A 131 -4.26 6.40 0.82
N ALA A 132 -4.68 5.83 1.95
CA ALA A 132 -4.59 6.46 3.26
C ALA A 132 -3.51 5.75 4.09
N ARG A 133 -2.67 6.54 4.77
CA ARG A 133 -1.65 6.04 5.69
C ARG A 133 -1.60 6.85 6.97
N ARG A 134 -1.49 6.15 8.10
CA ARG A 134 -1.20 6.72 9.41
C ARG A 134 -0.01 5.97 9.99
N MET A 135 0.84 6.67 10.72
CA MET A 135 1.88 6.07 11.53
C MET A 135 2.00 6.84 12.83
N ASP A 136 1.76 6.16 13.94
CA ASP A 136 1.96 6.66 15.29
C ASP A 136 3.13 5.94 15.92
N MET A 137 3.91 6.65 16.73
CA MET A 137 5.15 6.14 17.28
C MET A 137 5.34 6.65 18.70
N TRP A 138 5.77 5.76 19.59
CA TRP A 138 6.07 6.12 20.97
C TRP A 138 7.09 5.16 21.56
N ARG A 139 7.81 5.62 22.58
CA ARG A 139 8.63 4.74 23.41
C ARG A 139 7.73 4.13 24.47
N ASP A 140 7.72 2.80 24.55
CA ASP A 140 6.99 2.11 25.61
C ASP A 140 7.59 2.48 26.96
N ALA A 141 6.75 2.95 27.88
CA ALA A 141 7.21 3.50 29.15
C ALA A 141 7.84 2.43 30.06
N SER A 142 7.50 1.16 29.88
CA SER A 142 7.95 0.06 30.73
C SER A 142 9.25 -0.58 30.24
N SER A 143 9.40 -0.74 28.94
CA SER A 143 10.50 -1.44 28.29
C SER A 143 11.50 -0.52 27.60
N GLY A 144 11.11 0.73 27.31
CA GLY A 144 11.91 1.68 26.52
C GLY A 144 11.93 1.39 25.01
N VAL A 145 11.31 0.29 24.58
CA VAL A 145 11.25 -0.16 23.18
C VAL A 145 10.46 0.85 22.34
N LEU A 146 10.93 1.11 21.12
CA LEU A 146 10.18 1.93 20.17
C LEU A 146 9.00 1.11 19.63
N THR A 147 7.78 1.59 19.87
CA THR A 147 6.55 1.02 19.32
C THR A 147 6.07 1.87 18.15
N ILE A 148 5.67 1.21 17.06
CA ILE A 148 5.12 1.83 15.86
C ILE A 148 3.80 1.15 15.55
N ASP A 149 2.73 1.94 15.43
CA ASP A 149 1.44 1.52 14.94
C ASP A 149 1.18 2.22 13.60
N ALA A 150 1.08 1.44 12.52
CA ALA A 150 0.83 1.99 11.19
C ALA A 150 -0.42 1.38 10.57
N ALA A 151 -1.17 2.21 9.84
CA ALA A 151 -2.35 1.80 9.12
C ALA A 151 -2.20 2.13 7.63
N PHE A 152 -2.74 1.26 6.78
CA PHE A 152 -2.79 1.43 5.33
C PHE A 152 -4.17 1.04 4.82
N GLN A 153 -4.78 1.89 3.99
CA GLN A 153 -6.02 1.55 3.28
C GLN A 153 -6.01 2.11 1.86
N ASP A 154 -6.26 1.25 0.88
CA ASP A 154 -6.62 1.64 -0.48
C ASP A 154 -8.14 1.55 -0.65
N SER A 155 -8.77 2.65 -1.08
CA SER A 155 -10.22 2.76 -1.23
C SER A 155 -10.65 3.54 -2.47
N ALA A 156 -11.80 3.18 -3.04
CA ALA A 156 -12.41 3.85 -4.19
C ALA A 156 -13.76 4.46 -3.82
N LYS A 157 -14.06 5.63 -4.38
CA LYS A 157 -15.33 6.35 -4.20
C LYS A 157 -16.44 5.73 -5.07
N LYS A 158 -17.65 5.63 -4.52
CA LYS A 158 -18.88 5.25 -5.22
C LYS A 158 -19.72 6.48 -5.55
N LYS A 159 -20.64 6.36 -6.51
CA LYS A 159 -21.58 7.44 -6.91
C LYS A 159 -22.44 7.98 -5.76
N ASP A 160 -22.72 7.16 -4.76
CA ASP A 160 -23.47 7.53 -3.55
C ASP A 160 -22.64 8.36 -2.55
N GLY A 161 -21.38 8.64 -2.84
CA GLY A 161 -20.45 9.41 -2.00
C GLY A 161 -19.67 8.57 -0.99
N THR A 162 -20.09 7.33 -0.72
CA THR A 162 -19.37 6.41 0.17
C THR A 162 -18.12 5.83 -0.51
N ARG A 163 -17.29 5.13 0.25
CA ARG A 163 -16.07 4.49 -0.26
C ARG A 163 -16.10 2.99 0.01
N THR A 164 -15.55 2.22 -0.92
CA THR A 164 -15.26 0.81 -0.71
C THR A 164 -13.77 0.62 -0.55
N ALA A 165 -13.35 -0.21 0.39
CA ALA A 165 -11.96 -0.59 0.57
C ALA A 165 -11.61 -1.79 -0.32
N ILE A 166 -10.36 -1.82 -0.78
CA ILE A 166 -9.79 -2.88 -1.62
C ILE A 166 -8.71 -3.62 -0.84
N HIS A 167 -7.81 -2.87 -0.22
CA HIS A 167 -6.73 -3.39 0.61
C HIS A 167 -6.69 -2.62 1.91
N GLU A 168 -6.61 -3.32 3.03
CA GLU A 168 -6.40 -2.72 4.33
C GLU A 168 -5.50 -3.61 5.20
N TYR A 169 -4.50 -2.97 5.79
CA TYR A 169 -3.57 -3.59 6.72
C TYR A 169 -3.35 -2.66 7.91
N LEU A 170 -3.23 -3.25 9.10
CA LEU A 170 -2.61 -2.62 10.26
C LEU A 170 -1.24 -3.27 10.46
N LEU A 171 -0.24 -2.51 10.89
CA LEU A 171 1.08 -2.99 11.24
C LEU A 171 1.35 -2.58 12.68
N ARG A 172 1.63 -3.56 13.53
CA ARG A 172 2.21 -3.32 14.86
C ARG A 172 3.66 -3.74 14.81
N VAL A 173 4.56 -2.82 15.09
CA VAL A 173 6.00 -3.03 14.95
C VAL A 173 6.67 -2.56 16.22
N THR A 174 7.66 -3.31 16.68
CA THR A 174 8.59 -2.84 17.71
C THR A 174 10.00 -2.80 17.16
N ALA A 175 10.79 -1.83 17.62
CA ALA A 175 12.17 -1.67 17.21
C ALA A 175 13.07 -1.28 18.38
N ASP A 176 14.34 -1.64 18.25
CA ASP A 176 15.37 -1.21 19.19
C ASP A 176 15.49 0.32 19.15
N PRO A 177 15.45 1.00 20.30
CA PRO A 177 15.44 2.45 20.37
C PRO A 177 16.72 3.14 19.89
N ASP A 178 17.84 2.42 19.88
CA ASP A 178 19.17 2.95 19.60
C ASP A 178 19.66 2.51 18.22
N THR A 179 19.45 1.25 17.85
CA THR A 179 19.89 0.68 16.56
C THR A 179 18.81 0.77 15.47
N LEU A 180 17.55 1.00 15.86
CA LEU A 180 16.38 0.94 14.97
C LEU A 180 16.21 -0.42 14.27
N GLU A 181 16.73 -1.50 14.87
CA GLU A 181 16.49 -2.86 14.41
C GLU A 181 15.04 -3.29 14.69
N VAL A 182 14.38 -3.90 13.71
CA VAL A 182 13.01 -4.44 13.88
C VAL A 182 13.03 -5.64 14.82
N LEU A 183 12.41 -5.51 15.99
CA LEU A 183 12.32 -6.55 17.03
C LEU A 183 11.06 -7.42 16.87
N SER A 184 9.94 -6.81 16.49
CA SER A 184 8.72 -7.52 16.13
C SER A 184 7.99 -6.82 14.99
N LEU A 185 7.27 -7.61 14.18
CA LEU A 185 6.49 -7.12 13.05
C LEU A 185 5.22 -7.97 12.94
N GLU A 186 4.07 -7.38 13.19
CA GLU A 186 2.78 -8.05 13.19
C GLU A 186 1.83 -7.37 12.19
N PRO A 187 1.85 -7.77 10.91
CA PRO A 187 0.84 -7.31 9.96
C PRO A 187 -0.51 -7.99 10.23
N GLU A 188 -1.54 -7.19 10.41
CA GLU A 188 -2.92 -7.62 10.52
C GLU A 188 -3.66 -7.33 9.20
N PRO A 189 -3.93 -8.35 8.36
CA PRO A 189 -4.77 -8.18 7.18
C PRO A 189 -6.21 -7.93 7.61
N ARG A 190 -6.84 -6.88 7.07
CA ARG A 190 -8.23 -6.52 7.37
C ARG A 190 -9.14 -6.75 6.17
N ILE A 191 -8.84 -6.09 5.06
CA ILE A 191 -9.63 -6.14 3.82
C ILE A 191 -8.69 -6.52 2.69
N LEU A 192 -9.01 -7.60 1.97
CA LEU A 192 -8.17 -8.13 0.89
C LEU A 192 -9.01 -8.64 -0.27
N PRO A 193 -8.53 -8.50 -1.51
CA PRO A 193 -9.31 -8.85 -2.71
C PRO A 193 -9.46 -10.35 -2.93
N PHE A 194 -8.50 -11.15 -2.47
CA PHE A 194 -8.45 -12.59 -2.71
C PHE A 194 -8.28 -13.37 -1.40
N PRO A 195 -8.95 -14.53 -1.25
CA PRO A 195 -8.90 -15.33 -0.03
C PRO A 195 -7.49 -15.85 0.29
N GLU A 196 -6.61 -15.99 -0.72
CA GLU A 196 -5.23 -16.44 -0.54
C GLU A 196 -4.28 -15.34 -0.08
N CYS A 197 -4.63 -14.05 -0.25
CA CYS A 197 -3.76 -12.92 0.09
C CYS A 197 -3.21 -12.91 1.52
N PRO A 198 -3.92 -13.36 2.58
CA PRO A 198 -3.35 -13.49 3.92
C PRO A 198 -2.09 -14.36 3.98
N GLY A 199 -1.88 -15.29 3.03
CA GLY A 199 -0.71 -16.16 3.00
C GLY A 199 0.64 -15.41 2.91
N ALA A 200 0.64 -14.20 2.33
CA ALA A 200 1.84 -13.37 2.27
C ALA A 200 2.32 -12.86 3.65
N VAL A 201 1.44 -12.82 4.65
CA VAL A 201 1.74 -12.22 5.96
C VAL A 201 2.87 -12.95 6.67
N ALA A 202 2.90 -14.29 6.62
CA ALA A 202 3.93 -15.07 7.29
C ALA A 202 5.35 -14.74 6.81
N ASN A 203 5.51 -14.39 5.52
CA ASN A 203 6.82 -14.06 4.97
C ASN A 203 7.36 -12.71 5.49
N SER A 204 6.50 -11.80 5.98
CA SER A 204 6.94 -10.53 6.59
C SER A 204 7.92 -10.73 7.75
N GLN A 205 7.85 -11.87 8.45
CA GLN A 205 8.72 -12.19 9.58
C GLN A 205 10.21 -12.25 9.19
N ARG A 206 10.52 -12.42 7.90
CA ARG A 206 11.89 -12.36 7.37
C ARG A 206 12.57 -11.00 7.55
N LEU A 207 11.79 -9.95 7.85
CA LEU A 207 12.28 -8.58 8.08
C LEU A 207 12.68 -8.31 9.53
N ILE A 208 12.36 -9.20 10.48
CA ILE A 208 12.83 -9.08 11.86
C ILE A 208 14.36 -9.16 11.87
N GLY A 209 15.01 -8.28 12.63
CA GLY A 209 16.46 -8.10 12.62
C GLY A 209 16.98 -7.17 11.51
N SER A 210 16.12 -6.66 10.63
CA SER A 210 16.52 -5.63 9.65
C SER A 210 16.53 -4.26 10.32
N SER A 211 17.44 -3.37 9.90
CA SER A 211 17.35 -1.96 10.28
C SER A 211 16.16 -1.29 9.59
N LEU A 212 15.45 -0.42 10.31
CA LEU A 212 14.42 0.43 9.73
C LEU A 212 14.96 1.38 8.65
N ALA A 213 16.26 1.72 8.66
CA ALA A 213 16.87 2.49 7.57
C ALA A 213 16.90 1.73 6.24
N ASP A 214 17.09 0.40 6.30
CA ASP A 214 17.26 -0.46 5.12
C ASP A 214 15.97 -1.19 4.72
N ILE A 215 14.90 -1.06 5.51
CA ILE A 215 13.65 -1.84 5.37
C ILE A 215 13.03 -1.73 3.97
N ARG A 216 13.23 -0.60 3.27
CA ARG A 216 12.75 -0.42 1.89
C ARG A 216 13.35 -1.42 0.92
N ASP A 217 14.65 -1.62 1.01
CA ASP A 217 15.39 -2.50 0.12
C ASP A 217 15.27 -3.95 0.60
N GLU A 218 15.19 -4.18 1.90
CA GLU A 218 14.94 -5.51 2.47
C GLU A 218 13.57 -6.09 2.08
N VAL A 219 12.50 -5.28 2.09
CA VAL A 219 11.19 -5.68 1.57
C VAL A 219 11.29 -6.09 0.09
N LEU A 220 11.99 -5.29 -0.73
CA LEU A 220 12.15 -5.57 -2.15
C LEU A 220 12.99 -6.83 -2.39
N ARG A 221 14.02 -7.06 -1.57
CA ARG A 221 14.93 -8.21 -1.68
C ARG A 221 14.26 -9.51 -1.27
N GLN A 222 13.47 -9.49 -0.20
CA GLN A 222 12.99 -10.70 0.46
C GLN A 222 11.55 -11.09 0.12
N LEU A 223 10.71 -10.12 -0.31
CA LEU A 223 9.26 -10.29 -0.43
C LEU A 223 8.72 -9.95 -1.83
N ARG A 224 9.57 -9.96 -2.85
CA ARG A 224 9.17 -9.63 -4.22
C ARG A 224 8.29 -10.72 -4.84
N GLY A 225 7.30 -10.30 -5.62
CA GLY A 225 6.49 -11.19 -6.44
C GLY A 225 5.66 -12.13 -5.56
N PRO A 226 5.63 -13.43 -5.82
CA PRO A 226 4.76 -14.36 -5.10
C PRO A 226 5.18 -14.55 -3.64
N GLU A 227 6.36 -14.10 -3.23
CA GLU A 227 6.81 -14.14 -1.82
C GLU A 227 6.12 -13.10 -0.93
N GLY A 228 5.45 -12.10 -1.50
CA GLY A 228 4.82 -11.03 -0.73
C GLY A 228 3.53 -10.51 -1.37
N CYS A 229 2.91 -9.53 -0.72
CA CYS A 229 1.78 -8.79 -1.29
C CYS A 229 2.26 -7.39 -1.66
N THR A 230 2.00 -6.91 -2.87
CA THR A 230 2.43 -5.56 -3.30
C THR A 230 1.99 -4.48 -2.32
N HIS A 231 0.77 -4.58 -1.78
CA HIS A 231 0.20 -3.61 -0.86
C HIS A 231 0.76 -3.75 0.56
N LEU A 232 0.96 -4.97 1.05
CA LEU A 232 1.64 -5.20 2.34
C LEU A 232 3.10 -4.72 2.29
N ASN A 233 3.80 -5.02 1.20
CA ASN A 233 5.16 -4.55 0.95
C ASN A 233 5.22 -3.02 0.96
N ASP A 234 4.30 -2.36 0.26
CA ASP A 234 4.18 -0.89 0.29
C ASP A 234 3.84 -0.37 1.70
N ALA A 235 3.07 -1.09 2.52
CA ALA A 235 2.83 -0.74 3.92
C ALA A 235 4.11 -0.83 4.76
N MET A 236 4.88 -1.92 4.65
CA MET A 236 6.12 -2.10 5.41
C MET A 236 7.23 -1.16 4.94
N ARG A 237 7.29 -0.81 3.65
CA ARG A 237 8.25 0.19 3.12
C ARG A 237 8.06 1.59 3.68
N ALA A 238 6.88 1.91 4.24
CA ALA A 238 6.64 3.18 4.91
C ALA A 238 7.43 3.30 6.22
N LEU A 239 7.78 2.17 6.86
CA LEU A 239 8.57 2.14 8.09
C LEU A 239 9.97 2.73 7.91
N ALA A 240 10.45 2.90 6.68
CA ALA A 240 11.73 3.53 6.40
C ALA A 240 11.78 5.04 6.67
N ASP A 241 10.66 5.68 7.01
CA ASP A 241 10.65 7.08 7.46
C ASP A 241 10.86 7.20 8.98
N VAL A 242 10.71 6.10 9.72
CA VAL A 242 10.89 6.04 11.18
C VAL A 242 12.23 6.67 11.63
N PRO A 243 13.39 6.41 11.00
CA PRO A 243 14.66 6.98 11.43
C PRO A 243 14.68 8.52 11.44
N GLU A 244 13.92 9.19 10.58
CA GLU A 244 13.79 10.65 10.60
C GLU A 244 12.74 11.10 11.62
N LEU A 245 11.61 10.40 11.68
CA LEU A 245 10.52 10.73 12.60
C LEU A 245 10.95 10.65 14.07
N VAL A 246 11.80 9.67 14.43
CA VAL A 246 12.30 9.50 15.82
C VAL A 246 13.17 10.64 16.31
N LYS A 247 13.75 11.45 15.42
CA LYS A 247 14.56 12.61 15.82
C LYS A 247 13.69 13.74 16.41
N SER A 248 12.37 13.66 16.23
CA SER A 248 11.42 14.68 16.66
C SER A 248 10.91 14.48 18.10
N PHE A 249 11.35 13.44 18.80
CA PHE A 249 10.95 13.14 20.18
C PHE A 249 12.10 12.73 21.10
#